data_AF-A0A2E0HAJ0-F1
#
_entry.id   AF-A0A2E0HAJ0-F1
#
_cell.length_a   1.000
_cell.length_b   1.000
_cell.length_c   1.000
_cell.angle_alpha   90.00
_cell.angle_beta   90.00
_cell.angle_gamma   90.00
#
_symmetry.space_group_name_H-M   'P 1'
#
loop_
_entity.id
_entity.type
_entity.pdbx_description
1 polymer ?
#
loop_
_entity_poly.entity_id
_entity_poly.type
_entity_poly.pdbx_seq_one_letter_code
_entity_poly.pdbx_strand_id
1 'polypeptide(L)' 'MNFNMSIEDNFASFIDESSGVAVFVDSFDNHEFEVRIGTIEDSKSVGVIHATTSEELNKKLDHLFQVHQGGR' A
#
# COMPACT_ATOMS: atom_id res chain seq x y z
N MET A 1 -9.84 1.77 3.36
CA MET A 1 -8.94 2.64 2.59
C MET A 1 -9.39 2.61 1.14
N ASN A 2 -9.22 3.68 0.36
CA ASN A 2 -9.47 3.65 -1.09
C ASN A 2 -8.14 3.83 -1.80
N PHE A 3 -7.63 2.76 -2.44
CA PHE A 3 -6.39 2.82 -3.20
C PHE A 3 -6.69 3.24 -4.63
N ASN A 4 -5.94 4.23 -5.13
CA ASN A 4 -6.02 4.71 -6.51
C ASN A 4 -4.62 5.12 -6.99
N MET A 5 -3.72 4.15 -7.03
CA MET A 5 -2.35 4.31 -7.51
C MET A 5 -2.24 3.90 -8.98
N SER A 6 -1.53 4.69 -9.80
CA SER A 6 -1.15 4.28 -11.15
C SER A 6 0.03 3.30 -11.08
N ILE A 7 0.11 2.35 -12.01
CA ILE A 7 1.29 1.49 -12.17
C ILE A 7 2.56 2.31 -12.49
N GLU A 8 2.40 3.52 -13.03
CA GLU A 8 3.51 4.41 -13.36
C GLU A 8 3.99 5.23 -12.15
N ASP A 9 3.23 5.25 -11.05
CA ASP A 9 3.60 5.98 -9.84
C ASP A 9 4.66 5.17 -9.07
N ASN A 10 5.80 5.79 -8.81
CA ASN A 10 6.87 5.19 -8.02
C ASN A 10 6.68 5.37 -6.51
N PHE A 11 5.71 6.20 -6.09
CA PHE A 11 5.38 6.44 -4.69
C PHE A 11 3.92 6.88 -4.53
N ALA A 12 3.25 6.35 -3.51
CA ALA A 12 1.95 6.84 -3.05
C ALA A 12 1.80 6.68 -1.54
N SER A 13 0.97 7.54 -0.94
CA SER A 13 0.58 7.44 0.47
C SER A 13 -0.92 7.61 0.64
N PHE A 14 -1.54 6.74 1.43
CA PHE A 14 -2.97 6.75 1.73
C PHE A 14 -3.15 6.83 3.24
N ILE A 15 -3.80 7.88 3.72
CA ILE A 15 -3.95 8.17 5.14
C ILE A 15 -5.44 8.23 5.48
N ASP A 16 -5.85 7.45 6.46
CA ASP A 16 -7.16 7.53 7.07
C ASP A 16 -7.06 8.44 8.30
N GLU A 17 -7.47 9.69 8.15
CA GLU A 17 -7.41 10.70 9.22
C GLU A 17 -8.25 10.31 10.45
N SER A 18 -9.26 9.46 10.30
CA SER A 18 -10.12 9.04 11.41
C SER A 18 -9.46 8.03 12.33
N SER A 19 -8.63 7.14 11.78
CA SER A 19 -7.94 6.08 12.52
C SER A 19 -6.45 6.37 12.73
N GLY A 20 -5.88 7.34 12.00
CA GLY A 20 -4.45 7.63 11.97
C GLY A 20 -3.62 6.59 11.21
N VAL A 21 -4.27 5.62 10.55
CA VAL A 21 -3.60 4.58 9.77
C VAL A 21 -3.11 5.15 8.45
N ALA A 22 -1.83 4.95 8.18
CA ALA A 22 -1.17 5.32 6.94
C ALA A 22 -0.67 4.05 6.22
N VAL A 23 -0.82 4.06 4.90
CA VAL A 23 -0.25 3.08 3.97
C VAL A 23 0.69 3.83 3.04
N PHE A 24 1.95 3.40 2.99
CA PHE A 24 2.96 3.91 2.08
C PHE A 24 3.30 2.83 1.07
N VAL A 25 3.40 3.22 -0.18
CA VAL A 25 3.78 2.34 -1.29
C VAL A 25 4.91 3.01 -2.03
N ASP A 26 6.02 2.30 -2.22
CA ASP A 26 7.17 2.78 -2.98
C ASP A 26 7.67 1.70 -3.96
N SER A 27 8.18 2.14 -5.11
CA SER A 27 8.71 1.27 -6.16
C SER A 27 9.88 1.93 -6.86
N PHE A 28 10.87 1.12 -7.25
CA PHE A 28 12.03 1.57 -8.02
C PHE A 28 11.91 1.25 -9.52
N ASP A 29 11.09 0.27 -9.88
CA ASP A 29 11.00 -0.29 -11.23
C ASP A 29 9.57 -0.33 -11.79
N ASN A 30 8.58 0.14 -11.02
CA ASN A 30 7.16 0.10 -11.34
C ASN A 30 6.61 -1.33 -11.57
N HIS A 31 7.28 -2.34 -11.00
CA HIS A 31 6.85 -3.74 -11.03
C HIS A 31 6.80 -4.33 -9.61
N GLU A 32 7.81 -4.05 -8.78
CA GLU A 32 7.88 -4.40 -7.37
C GLU A 32 7.54 -3.18 -6.51
N PHE A 33 6.50 -3.30 -5.69
CA PHE A 33 5.99 -2.25 -4.82
C PHE A 33 6.14 -2.67 -3.36
N GLU A 34 7.06 -2.06 -2.62
CA GLU A 34 7.14 -2.25 -1.17
C GLU A 34 5.99 -1.51 -0.49
N VAL A 35 5.32 -2.19 0.44
CA VAL A 35 4.19 -1.63 1.17
C VAL A 35 4.52 -1.57 2.66
N ARG A 36 4.33 -0.38 3.24
CA ARG A 36 4.45 -0.13 4.67
C ARG A 36 3.13 0.33 5.26
N ILE A 37 2.75 -0.21 6.42
CA ILE A 37 1.51 0.15 7.12
C ILE A 37 1.85 0.55 8.56
N GLY A 38 1.18 1.58 9.08
CA GLY A 38 1.31 2.03 10.46
C GLY A 38 0.75 3.44 10.63
N THR A 39 1.51 4.33 11.24
CA THR A 39 1.25 5.78 11.30
C THR A 39 2.28 6.54 10.45
N ILE A 40 2.16 7.87 10.38
CA ILE A 40 3.16 8.72 9.72
C ILE A 40 4.53 8.59 10.42
N GLU A 41 4.55 8.43 11.75
CA GLU A 41 5.78 8.38 12.55
C GLU A 41 6.34 6.96 12.72
N ASP A 42 5.48 5.94 12.74
CA ASP A 42 5.86 4.54 12.94
C ASP A 42 5.10 3.64 11.96
N SER A 43 5.75 3.29 10.85
CA SER A 43 5.25 2.34 9.86
C SER A 43 6.27 1.25 9.58
N LYS A 44 5.78 0.04 9.28
CA LYS A 44 6.62 -1.14 9.04
C LYS A 44 6.28 -1.79 7.72
N SER A 45 7.28 -2.39 7.09
CA SER A 45 7.09 -3.21 5.90
C SER A 45 6.17 -4.39 6.22
N VAL A 46 5.12 -4.52 5.42
CA VAL A 46 4.12 -5.60 5.54
C VAL A 46 4.17 -6.57 4.37
N GLY A 47 4.91 -6.23 3.32
CA GLY A 47 5.09 -7.08 2.16
C GLY A 47 5.47 -6.31 0.91
N VAL A 48 5.71 -7.07 -0.16
CA VAL A 48 5.97 -6.56 -1.50
C VAL A 48 4.85 -7.03 -2.42
N ILE A 49 4.36 -6.14 -3.26
CA ILE A 49 3.37 -6.42 -4.29
C ILE A 49 4.07 -6.41 -5.66
N HIS A 50 3.91 -7.49 -6.42
CA HIS A 50 4.23 -7.52 -7.84
C HIS A 50 2.99 -7.18 -8.64
N ALA A 51 3.05 -6.22 -9.56
CA ALA A 51 1.93 -5.91 -10.44
C ALA A 51 2.42 -5.40 -11.80
N THR A 52 1.63 -5.60 -12.85
CA THR A 52 1.90 -5.03 -14.18
C THR A 52 0.80 -4.08 -14.67
N THR A 53 -0.28 -3.94 -13.89
CA THR A 53 -1.39 -3.03 -14.18
C THR A 53 -1.85 -2.31 -12.92
N SER A 54 -2.39 -1.11 -13.07
CA SER A 54 -2.93 -0.34 -11.94
C SER A 54 -4.08 -1.07 -11.25
N GLU A 55 -4.94 -1.76 -12.01
CA GLU A 55 -6.04 -2.55 -11.43
C GLU A 55 -5.52 -3.67 -10.52
N GLU A 56 -4.52 -4.42 -10.98
CA GLU A 56 -3.89 -5.47 -10.19
C GLU A 56 -3.21 -4.92 -8.93
N LEU A 57 -2.48 -3.81 -9.06
CA LEU A 57 -1.81 -3.14 -7.95
C LEU A 57 -2.81 -2.75 -6.86
N ASN A 58 -3.87 -2.02 -7.21
CA ASN A 58 -4.87 -1.56 -6.25
C ASN A 58 -5.64 -2.73 -5.60
N LYS A 59 -5.96 -3.78 -6.36
CA LYS A 59 -6.60 -4.99 -5.82
C LYS A 59 -5.70 -5.73 -4.81
N LYS A 60 -4.40 -5.82 -5.09
CA LYS A 60 -3.42 -6.43 -4.18
C LYS A 60 -3.18 -5.58 -2.93
N LEU A 61 -3.17 -4.25 -3.07
CA LEU A 61 -3.10 -3.31 -1.94
C LEU A 61 -4.29 -3.49 -1.00
N ASP A 62 -5.50 -3.55 -1.56
CA ASP A 62 -6.72 -3.83 -0.78
C ASP A 62 -6.62 -5.15 -0.02
N HIS A 63 -6.23 -6.23 -0.69
CA HIS A 63 -6.10 -7.53 -0.05
C HIS A 63 -5.06 -7.52 1.08
N LEU A 64 -3.87 -6.97 0.83
CA LEU A 64 -2.79 -6.90 1.81
C LEU A 64 -3.21 -6.08 3.05
N PHE A 65 -3.89 -4.95 2.82
CA PHE A 65 -4.41 -4.11 3.89
C PHE A 65 -5.45 -4.84 4.75
N GLN A 66 -6.41 -5.55 4.13
CA GLN A 66 -7.42 -6.33 4.86
C GLN A 66 -6.81 -7.46 5.69
N VAL A 67 -5.82 -8.18 5.14
CA VAL A 67 -5.09 -9.23 5.87
C VAL A 67 -4.36 -8.64 7.09
N HIS A 68 -3.71 -7.49 6.92
CA HIS A 68 -3.02 -6.83 8.02
C HIS A 68 -3.98 -6.35 9.13
N GLN A 69 -5.17 -5.87 8.75
CA GLN A 69 -6.19 -5.46 9.73
C GLN A 69 -6.87 -6.63 10.45
N GLY A 70 -7.10 -7.74 9.75
CA GLY A 70 -7.79 -8.93 10.27
C GLY A 70 -6.91 -9.87 11.09
N GLY A 71 -5.58 -9.70 11.07
CA GLY A 71 -4.61 -10.53 11.81
C GLY A 71 -4.43 -10.18 13.29
N ARG A 72 -5.46 -9.62 13.95
CA ARG A 72 -5.45 -9.35 15.40
C ARG A 72 -5.78 -10.57 16.24
#